data_AF-A0A486VXG1-F1
#
_entry.id   AF-A0A486VXG1-F1
#
_cell.length_a   1.000
_cell.length_b   1.000
_cell.length_c   1.000
_cell.angle_alpha   90.00
_cell.angle_beta   90.00
_cell.angle_gamma   90.00
#
_symmetry.space_group_name_H-M   'P 1'
#
loop_
_entity.id
_entity.type
_entity.pdbx_description
1 polymer ?
#
loop_
_entity_poly.entity_id
_entity_poly.type
_entity_poly.pdbx_seq_one_letter_code
_entity_poly.pdbx_strand_id
1 'polypeptide(L)' 'MPVIEEQEYIFRPYITVKGRRITRPNGGMFKIPVKDKKSETRGTSL' A
#
# COMPACT_ATOMS: atom_id res chain seq x y z
N MET A 1 -1.15 -2.59 29.33
CA MET A 1 -1.88 -1.88 28.26
C MET A 1 -1.34 -2.36 26.93
N PRO A 2 -2.15 -2.93 26.01
CA PRO A 2 -1.64 -3.29 24.70
C PRO A 2 -1.21 -2.01 23.97
N VAL A 3 -0.01 -2.02 23.37
CA VAL A 3 0.44 -0.96 22.47
C VAL A 3 -0.40 -1.09 21.20
N ILE A 4 -1.43 -0.27 21.06
CA ILE A 4 -2.21 -0.17 19.84
C ILE A 4 -1.33 0.63 18.87
N GLU A 5 -0.61 -0.08 18.01
CA GLU A 5 0.14 0.57 16.94
C GLU A 5 -0.87 1.20 15.96
N GLU A 6 -1.03 2.51 16.03
CA GLU A 6 -1.86 3.28 15.11
C GLU A 6 -1.28 3.17 13.68
N GLN A 7 -1.96 2.39 12.84
CA GLN A 7 -1.58 2.22 11.44
C GLN A 7 -2.03 3.44 10.63
N GLU A 8 -1.06 4.23 10.21
CA GLU A 8 -1.28 5.38 9.33
C GLU A 8 -1.43 4.93 7.87
N TYR A 9 -2.34 5.58 7.14
CA TYR A 9 -2.63 5.31 5.74
C TYR A 9 -2.61 6.60 4.90
N ILE A 10 -2.13 6.51 3.66
CA ILE A 10 -2.24 7.55 2.63
C ILE A 10 -3.22 7.09 1.56
N PHE A 11 -4.00 8.06 1.06
CA PHE A 11 -4.91 7.86 -0.06
C PHE A 11 -4.38 8.56 -1.31
N ARG A 12 -4.25 7.82 -2.42
CA ARG A 12 -3.78 8.38 -3.71
C ARG A 12 -4.74 8.02 -4.85
N PRO A 13 -4.98 8.92 -5.82
CA PRO A 13 -5.82 8.62 -6.99
C PRO A 13 -5.11 7.73 -8.02
N TYR A 14 -3.78 7.70 -7.97
CA TYR A 14 -2.93 6.85 -8.78
C TYR A 14 -1.74 6.34 -7.98
N ILE A 15 -1.14 5.24 -8.44
CA ILE A 15 0.18 4.80 -7.98
C ILE A 15 1.07 4.51 -9.17
N THR A 16 2.38 4.50 -8.94
CA THR A 16 3.37 4.09 -9.95
C THR A 16 3.86 2.70 -9.59
N VAL A 17 3.73 1.76 -10.51
CA VAL A 17 4.24 0.39 -10.37
C VAL A 17 5.14 0.10 -11.57
N LYS A 18 6.40 -0.27 -11.32
CA LYS A 18 7.39 -0.55 -12.38
C LYS A 18 7.48 0.56 -13.44
N GLY A 19 7.46 1.82 -13.01
CA GLY A 19 7.54 3.00 -13.90
C GLY A 19 6.25 3.32 -14.67
N ARG A 20 5.16 2.56 -14.50
CA ARG A 20 3.87 2.84 -15.13
C ARG A 20 2.87 3.38 -14.11
N ARG A 21 2.17 4.46 -14.48
CA ARG A 21 1.08 5.02 -13.66
C ARG A 21 -0.18 4.20 -13.84
N ILE A 22 -0.75 3.72 -12.74
CA ILE A 22 -2.02 2.99 -12.73
C ILE A 22 -3.07 3.78 -11.94
N THR A 23 -4.28 3.85 -12.50
CA THR A 23 -5.47 4.49 -11.93
C THR A 23 -6.60 3.46 -11.86
N ARG A 24 -7.61 3.70 -11.02
CA ARG A 24 -8.83 2.87 -11.02
C ARG A 24 -9.84 3.46 -12.01
N PRO A 25 -10.44 2.65 -12.91
CA PRO A 25 -11.43 3.15 -13.88
C PRO A 25 -12.65 3.82 -13.25
N ASN A 26 -13.01 3.42 -12.02
CA ASN A 26 -14.12 3.99 -11.26
C ASN A 26 -13.75 5.25 -10.45
N GLY A 27 -12.53 5.78 -10.60
CA GLY A 27 -12.05 6.95 -9.85
C GLY A 27 -11.73 6.69 -8.38
N GLY A 28 -11.76 5.44 -7.92
CA GLY A 28 -11.45 5.08 -6.53
C GLY A 28 -9.99 5.34 -6.14
N MET A 29 -9.77 5.59 -4.85
CA MET A 29 -8.45 5.84 -4.28
C MET A 29 -7.73 4.55 -3.89
N PHE A 30 -6.40 4.55 -3.98
CA PHE A 30 -5.53 3.55 -3.38
C PHE A 30 -5.32 3.88 -1.90
N LYS A 31 -5.55 2.91 -1.02
CA LYS A 31 -5.21 2.99 0.42
C LYS A 31 -3.86 2.31 0.64
N ILE A 32 -2.86 3.07 1.06
CA ILE A 32 -1.47 2.63 1.19
C ILE A 32 -1.06 2.79 2.66
N PRO A 33 -0.63 1.73 3.36
CA PRO A 33 -0.08 1.87 4.70
C PRO A 33 1.25 2.65 4.63
N VAL A 34 1.44 3.63 5.52
CA VAL A 34 2.67 4.46 5.55
C VAL A 34 3.78 3.78 6.33
N LYS A 35 3.40 3.04 7.37
CA LYS A 35 4.32 2.26 8.19
C LYS A 35 4.23 0.81 7.75
N ASP A 36 5.31 0.32 7.16
CA ASP A 36 5.45 -1.10 6.86
C ASP A 36 5.58 -1.87 8.16
N LYS A 37 4.55 -2.63 8.53
CA LYS A 37 4.81 -3.86 9.28
C LYS A 37 5.55 -4.77 8.33
N LYS A 38 6.89 -4.71 8.43
CA LYS A 38 7.89 -5.60 7.84
C LYS A 38 7.22 -6.71 7.03
N SER A 39 7.14 -6.53 5.71
CA SER A 39 6.60 -7.53 4.81
C SER A 39 7.38 -8.83 5.01
N GLU A 40 6.81 -9.79 5.72
CA GLU A 40 7.21 -11.19 5.61
C GLU A 40 6.98 -11.59 4.16
N THR A 41 8.09 -11.62 3.42
CA THR A 41 8.41 -12.55 2.35
C THR A 41 7.21 -13.11 1.58
N ARG A 42 6.83 -12.43 0.50
CA ARG A 42 6.20 -13.07 -0.66
C ARG A 42 7.03 -12.84 -1.91
N GLY A 43 8.29 -13.25 -1.83
CA GLY A 43 9.05 -13.66 -3.01
C GLY A 43 8.65 -15.09 -3.35
N THR A 44 7.55 -15.26 -4.08
CA THR A 44 7.21 -16.54 -4.72
C THR A 44 7.93 -16.64 -6.06
N SER A 45 8.74 -17.70 -6.17
CA SER A 45 9.05 -18.46 -7.40
C SER A 45 9.84 -17.77 -8.52
N LEU A 46 11.14 -18.08 -8.61
CA LEU A 46 11.78 -18.84 -9.70
C LEU A 46 13.25 -19.12 -9.35
#